data_AF-A0A2C9KNZ3-F1
#
_entry.id   AF-A0A2C9KNZ3-F1
#
_cell.length_a   1.000
_cell.length_b   1.000
_cell.length_c   1.000
_cell.angle_alpha   90.00
_cell.angle_beta   90.00
_cell.angle_gamma   90.00
#
_symmetry.space_group_name_H-M   'P 1'
#
loop_
_entity.id
_entity.type
_entity.pdbx_description
1 polymer ?
#
loop_
_entity_poly.entity_id
_entity_poly.type
_entity_poly.pdbx_seq_one_letter_code
_entity_poly.pdbx_strand_id
1 'polypeptide(L)'
;MFIRDKLAPIKLNRYSEDLLFYLFYMNGGDVLQLAAAAELYNRDWRYHKEERVWLTRAPACEVFNKTQTSERGTYLFFDANQWRKFTKEFHLEYEKLEERPVIPN
;
A
#
# COMPACT_ATOMS: atom_id res chain seq x y z
N MET A 1 -2.98 20.25 -33.03
CA MET A 1 -3.44 19.14 -32.17
C MET A 1 -2.30 18.81 -31.22
N PHE A 2 -2.47 18.97 -29.91
CA PHE A 2 -1.39 18.77 -28.94
C PHE A 2 -1.54 17.41 -28.25
N ILE A 3 -0.43 16.86 -27.75
CA ILE A 3 -0.45 15.57 -27.04
C ILE A 3 -1.38 15.61 -25.83
N ARG A 4 -1.46 16.76 -25.13
CA ARG A 4 -2.35 16.96 -23.98
C ARG A 4 -3.82 16.65 -24.30
N ASP A 5 -4.24 16.87 -25.54
CA ASP A 5 -5.62 16.66 -25.97
C ASP A 5 -5.93 15.16 -26.24
N LYS A 6 -4.88 14.31 -26.28
CA LYS A 6 -4.96 12.87 -26.53
C LYS A 6 -4.66 12.00 -25.31
N LEU A 7 -4.08 12.57 -24.25
CA LEU A 7 -3.72 11.82 -23.07
C LEU A 7 -4.96 11.45 -22.25
N ALA A 8 -5.03 10.20 -21.81
CA ALA A 8 -6.04 9.80 -20.86
C ALA A 8 -5.81 10.54 -19.53
N PRO A 9 -6.90 10.95 -18.84
CA PRO A 9 -6.77 11.54 -17.51
C PRO A 9 -6.16 10.53 -16.53
N ILE A 10 -5.39 11.03 -15.57
CA ILE A 10 -4.84 10.21 -14.50
C ILE A 10 -5.99 9.67 -13.65
N LYS A 11 -6.08 8.34 -13.53
CA LYS A 11 -7.12 7.63 -12.78
C LYS A 11 -6.48 6.49 -11.99
N LEU A 12 -6.05 6.78 -10.77
CA LEU A 12 -5.28 5.85 -9.93
C LEU A 12 -6.03 4.54 -9.68
N ASN A 13 -7.35 4.58 -9.53
CA ASN A 13 -8.18 3.38 -9.40
C ASN A 13 -8.10 2.41 -10.60
N ARG A 14 -7.64 2.85 -11.78
CA ARG A 14 -7.44 2.00 -12.97
C ARG A 14 -6.02 1.43 -13.08
N TYR A 15 -5.10 1.87 -12.24
CA TYR A 15 -3.70 1.46 -12.31
C TYR A 15 -3.44 0.17 -11.56
N SER A 16 -2.42 -0.57 -12.00
CA SER A 16 -1.94 -1.76 -11.29
C SER A 16 -1.33 -1.37 -9.95
N GLU A 17 -1.26 -2.31 -9.01
CA GLU A 17 -0.56 -2.07 -7.73
C GLU A 17 0.91 -1.73 -7.94
N ASP A 18 1.56 -2.33 -8.94
CA ASP A 18 2.95 -2.04 -9.29
C ASP A 18 3.16 -0.56 -9.62
N LEU A 19 2.26 0.03 -10.43
CA LEU A 19 2.31 1.46 -10.73
C LEU A 19 1.96 2.32 -9.50
N LEU A 20 1.07 1.87 -8.63
CA LEU A 20 0.78 2.58 -7.37
C LEU A 20 2.00 2.57 -6.43
N PHE A 21 2.70 1.45 -6.31
CA PHE A 21 3.96 1.39 -5.56
C PHE A 21 5.01 2.30 -6.16
N TYR A 22 5.16 2.31 -7.49
CA TYR A 22 6.04 3.23 -8.19
C TYR A 22 5.72 4.69 -7.85
N LEU A 23 4.45 5.09 -7.94
CA LEU A 23 4.02 6.44 -7.61
C LEU A 23 4.29 6.78 -6.14
N PHE A 24 4.09 5.85 -5.22
CA PHE A 24 4.34 6.05 -3.79
C PHE A 24 5.83 6.25 -3.46
N TYR A 25 6.73 5.41 -4.01
CA TYR A 25 8.16 5.47 -3.68
C TYR A 25 8.91 6.55 -4.46
N MET A 26 8.44 6.96 -5.64
CA MET A 26 9.13 7.95 -6.48
C MET A 26 8.70 9.41 -6.26
N ASN A 27 7.52 9.65 -5.68
CA ASN A 27 6.98 11.01 -5.50
C ASN A 27 6.98 11.45 -4.04
N GLY A 28 8.09 11.21 -3.33
CA GLY A 28 8.22 11.53 -1.90
C GLY A 28 7.87 12.99 -1.58
N GLY A 29 6.92 13.20 -0.68
CA GLY A 29 6.47 14.53 -0.25
C GLY A 29 5.44 15.21 -1.17
N ASP A 30 5.00 14.53 -2.24
CA ASP A 30 4.01 15.05 -3.19
C ASP A 30 2.60 14.52 -2.88
N VAL A 31 1.57 15.25 -3.33
CA VAL A 31 0.17 14.82 -3.36
C VAL A 31 0.01 13.48 -4.08
N LEU A 32 0.83 13.19 -5.11
CA LEU A 32 0.80 11.90 -5.80
C LEU A 32 1.18 10.71 -4.90
N GLN A 33 2.11 10.89 -3.97
CA GLN A 33 2.45 9.84 -3.00
C GLN A 33 1.26 9.57 -2.06
N LEU A 34 0.61 10.63 -1.56
CA LEU A 34 -0.59 10.50 -0.72
C LEU A 34 -1.76 9.85 -1.46
N ALA A 35 -1.97 10.23 -2.72
CA ALA A 35 -3.03 9.68 -3.55
C ALA A 35 -2.78 8.19 -3.88
N ALA A 36 -1.54 7.81 -4.17
CA ALA A 36 -1.16 6.41 -4.34
C ALA A 36 -1.34 5.61 -3.04
N ALA A 37 -0.94 6.17 -1.90
CA ALA A 37 -1.14 5.55 -0.59
C ALA A 37 -2.62 5.33 -0.28
N ALA A 38 -3.48 6.31 -0.58
CA ALA A 38 -4.93 6.20 -0.39
C ALA A 38 -5.53 5.07 -1.24
N GLU A 39 -5.07 4.90 -2.48
CA GLU A 39 -5.56 3.82 -3.35
C GLU A 39 -4.99 2.45 -2.98
N LEU A 40 -3.76 2.37 -2.48
CA LEU A 40 -3.23 1.14 -1.87
C LEU A 40 -4.07 0.77 -0.63
N TYR A 41 -4.42 1.74 0.21
CA TYR A 41 -5.28 1.52 1.38
C TYR A 41 -6.67 0.98 1.00
N ASN A 42 -7.28 1.53 -0.06
CA ASN A 42 -8.55 1.05 -0.61
C ASN A 42 -8.49 -0.39 -1.14
N ARG A 43 -7.28 -0.90 -1.43
CA ARG A 43 -7.01 -2.28 -1.88
C ARG A 43 -6.46 -3.16 -0.77
N ASP A 44 -6.79 -2.85 0.48
CA ASP A 44 -6.41 -3.61 1.68
C ASP A 44 -4.90 -3.67 1.96
N TRP A 45 -4.10 -2.80 1.35
CA TRP A 45 -2.72 -2.59 1.76
C TRP A 45 -2.66 -1.67 2.98
N ARG A 46 -1.79 -1.99 3.92
CA ARG A 46 -1.52 -1.19 5.12
C ARG A 46 -0.04 -0.88 5.18
N TYR A 47 0.29 0.36 5.51
CA TYR A 47 1.68 0.78 5.68
C TYR A 47 2.10 0.58 7.13
N HIS A 48 3.20 -0.12 7.35
CA HIS A 48 3.75 -0.35 8.68
C HIS A 48 4.78 0.73 9.01
N LYS A 49 4.56 1.48 10.09
CA LYS A 49 5.36 2.66 10.49
C LYS A 49 6.84 2.34 10.71
N GLU A 50 7.11 1.25 11.43
CA GLU A 50 8.50 0.87 11.81
C GLU A 50 9.23 0.13 10.69
N GLU A 51 8.63 -0.93 10.14
CA GLU A 51 9.17 -1.70 9.00
C GLU A 51 9.20 -0.89 7.69
N ARG A 52 8.47 0.24 7.62
CA ARG A 52 8.40 1.17 6.47
C ARG A 52 8.01 0.50 5.16
N VAL A 53 7.08 -0.44 5.25
CA VAL A 53 6.70 -1.34 4.16
C VAL A 53 5.19 -1.44 4.04
N TRP A 54 4.71 -1.65 2.82
CA TRP A 54 3.33 -2.01 2.54
C TRP A 54 3.11 -3.51 2.71
N LEU A 55 2.08 -3.88 3.46
CA LEU A 55 1.67 -5.27 3.66
C LEU A 55 0.16 -5.44 3.49
N THR A 56 -0.24 -6.64 3.07
CA THR A 56 -1.64 -7.07 3.06
C THR A 56 -1.74 -8.52 3.49
N ARG A 57 -2.91 -8.99 3.91
CA ARG A 57 -3.10 -10.40 4.28
C ARG A 57 -2.90 -11.28 3.05
N ALA A 58 -2.13 -12.35 3.17
CA ALA A 58 -1.91 -13.25 2.04
C ALA A 58 -3.24 -13.93 1.66
N PRO A 59 -3.57 -14.04 0.35
CA PRO A 59 -4.77 -14.74 -0.09
C PRO A 59 -4.78 -16.18 0.42
N ALA A 60 -5.93 -16.64 0.92
CA ALA A 60 -6.13 -17.99 1.45
C ALA A 60 -5.28 -18.37 2.67
N CYS A 61 -4.63 -17.41 3.35
CA CYS A 61 -4.01 -17.64 4.65
C CYS A 61 -4.89 -17.08 5.75
N GLU A 62 -5.24 -17.91 6.73
CA GLU A 62 -5.97 -17.46 7.90
C GLU A 62 -5.05 -16.71 8.86
N VAL A 63 -5.59 -15.64 9.43
CA VAL A 63 -5.00 -14.95 10.55
C VAL A 63 -5.41 -15.69 11.82
N PHE A 64 -4.43 -16.00 12.67
CA PHE A 64 -4.62 -16.66 13.95
C PHE A 64 -4.20 -15.74 15.11
N ASN A 65 -4.64 -16.06 16.33
CA ASN A 65 -4.37 -15.24 17.53
C ASN A 65 -4.77 -13.77 17.38
N LYS A 66 -5.93 -13.51 16.74
CA LYS A 66 -6.47 -12.16 16.62
C LYS A 66 -6.96 -11.67 17.99
N THR A 67 -6.37 -10.59 18.46
CA THR A 67 -6.78 -9.85 19.64
C THR A 67 -7.36 -8.49 19.23
N GLN A 68 -7.73 -7.67 20.21
CA GLN A 68 -8.20 -6.31 19.95
C GLN A 68 -7.07 -5.38 19.45
N THR A 69 -5.81 -5.68 19.79
CA THR A 69 -4.65 -4.82 19.55
C THR A 69 -3.67 -5.38 18.52
N SER A 70 -3.73 -6.68 18.25
CA SER A 70 -2.80 -7.35 17.35
C SER A 70 -3.38 -8.60 16.70
N GLU A 71 -2.68 -9.10 15.69
CA GLU A 71 -2.98 -10.37 15.05
C GLU A 71 -1.70 -11.05 14.56
N ARG A 72 -1.76 -12.35 14.25
CA ARG A 72 -0.63 -13.08 13.67
C ARG A 72 -1.10 -13.87 12.45
N GLY A 73 -0.30 -13.88 11.40
CA GLY A 73 -0.68 -14.59 10.18
C GLY A 73 0.37 -14.47 9.10
N THR A 74 0.06 -14.98 7.93
CA THR A 74 0.90 -14.82 6.74
C THR A 74 0.48 -13.57 5.98
N TYR A 75 1.43 -12.66 5.78
CA TYR A 75 1.21 -11.41 5.07
C TYR A 75 2.08 -11.36 3.81
N LEU A 76 1.55 -10.71 2.78
CA LEU A 76 2.24 -10.35 1.57
C LEU A 76 2.84 -8.95 1.77
N PHE A 77 4.16 -8.85 1.69
CA PHE A 77 4.91 -7.60 1.77
C PHE A 77 5.36 -7.18 0.38
N PHE A 78 5.48 -5.86 0.14
CA PHE A 78 6.13 -5.32 -1.05
C PHE A 78 7.52 -4.78 -0.71
N ASP A 79 8.57 -5.47 -1.16
CA ASP A 79 9.97 -5.04 -1.02
C ASP A 79 10.30 -4.03 -2.11
N ALA A 80 10.48 -2.76 -1.72
CA ALA A 80 10.83 -1.69 -2.64
C ALA A 80 12.29 -1.76 -3.14
N ASN A 81 13.20 -2.39 -2.40
CA ASN A 81 14.61 -2.52 -2.79
C ASN A 81 14.78 -3.58 -3.88
N GLN A 82 14.01 -4.67 -3.77
CA GLN A 82 14.05 -5.79 -4.73
C GLN A 82 12.92 -5.73 -5.77
N TRP A 83 12.02 -4.74 -5.63
CA TRP A 83 10.83 -4.53 -6.46
C TRP A 83 10.00 -5.80 -6.64
N ARG A 84 9.71 -6.49 -5.53
CA ARG A 84 8.95 -7.75 -5.54
C ARG A 84 8.08 -7.92 -4.32
N LYS A 85 7.05 -8.75 -4.46
CA LYS A 85 6.24 -9.19 -3.33
C LYS A 85 6.77 -10.50 -2.76
N PHE A 86 6.70 -10.65 -1.45
CA PHE A 86 7.04 -11.90 -0.77
C PHE A 86 6.11 -12.13 0.42
N THR A 87 5.89 -13.40 0.78
CA THR A 87 5.08 -13.77 1.94
C THR A 87 5.97 -14.12 3.13
N LYS A 88 5.57 -13.69 4.33
CA LYS A 88 6.15 -14.16 5.60
C LYS A 88 5.10 -14.21 6.69
N GLU A 89 5.32 -15.06 7.69
CA GLU A 89 4.61 -14.93 8.95
C GLU A 89 5.00 -13.63 9.63
N PHE A 90 4.00 -12.95 10.20
CA PHE A 90 4.21 -11.68 10.89
C PHE A 90 3.23 -11.53 12.06
N HIS A 91 3.72 -10.96 13.15
CA HIS A 91 2.89 -10.47 14.24
C HIS A 91 2.60 -8.99 14.01
N LEU A 92 1.36 -8.67 13.71
CA LEU A 92 0.92 -7.34 13.33
C LEU A 92 0.25 -6.66 14.51
N GLU A 93 0.86 -5.60 15.02
CA GLU A 93 0.27 -4.71 16.02
C GLU A 93 -0.46 -3.56 15.30
N TYR A 94 -1.74 -3.35 15.58
CA TYR A 94 -2.55 -2.37 14.84
C TYR A 94 -2.08 -0.93 15.06
N GLU A 95 -1.50 -0.62 16.22
CA GLU A 95 -0.93 0.71 16.52
C GLU A 95 0.23 1.08 15.58
N LYS A 96 0.96 0.08 15.10
CA LYS A 96 2.10 0.24 14.17
C LYS A 96 1.66 0.42 12.72
N LEU A 97 0.38 0.32 12.42
CA LEU A 97 -0.16 0.61 11.10
C LEU A 97 -0.47 2.10 10.97
N GLU A 98 -0.20 2.64 9.79
CA GLU A 98 -0.73 3.95 9.41
C GLU A 98 -2.24 3.91 9.22
N GLU A 99 -2.87 5.01 9.58
CA GLU A 99 -4.27 5.24 9.30
C GLU A 99 -4.48 5.53 7.80
N ARG A 100 -5.75 5.63 7.41
CA ARG A 100 -6.10 5.99 6.04
C ARG A 100 -5.47 7.36 5.70
N PRO A 101 -4.68 7.46 4.62
CA PRO A 101 -4.12 8.74 4.19
C PRO A 101 -5.22 9.76 3.89
N VAL A 102 -5.09 10.96 4.46
CA VAL A 102 -5.98 12.10 4.19
C VAL A 102 -5.33 12.96 3.12
N ILE A 103 -6.02 13.13 1.99
CA ILE A 103 -5.56 14.01 0.92
C ILE A 103 -5.96 15.44 1.32
N PRO A 104 -5.01 16.39 1.44
CA PRO A 104 -5.33 17.79 1.70
C PRO A 104 -6.23 18.34 0.58
N ASN A 105 -7.23 19.15 0.96
CA ASN A 105 -8.09 19.86 0.01
C ASN A 105 -7.34 20.98 -0.73
#